data_AF-A0A7W0Y005-F1
#
_entry.id   AF-A0A7W0Y005-F1
#
_cell.length_a   1.000
_cell.length_b   1.000
_cell.length_c   1.000
_cell.angle_alpha   90.00
_cell.angle_beta   90.00
_cell.angle_gamma   90.00
#
_symmetry.space_group_name_H-M   'P 1'
#
loop_
_entity.id
_entity.type
_entity.pdbx_description
1 polymer ?
#
loop_
_entity_poly.entity_id
_entity_poly.type
_entity_poly.pdbx_seq_one_letter_code
_entity_poly.pdbx_strand_id
1 'polypeptide(L)' 'KHRGKLDNTPAVSRFAETLERICVQTVESGKMTKDLALLVGPDQAHLTTEEFLEALDENLAAELG' A
#
# COMPACT_ATOMS: atom_id res chain seq x y z
N LYS A 1 -7.71 -6.83 -9.52
CA LYS A 1 -7.97 -6.51 -10.96
C LYS A 1 -8.54 -7.69 -11.77
N HIS A 2 -7.98 -8.90 -11.73
CA HIS A 2 -8.43 -10.01 -12.59
C HIS A 2 -9.91 -10.39 -12.42
N ARG A 3 -10.39 -10.59 -11.17
CA ARG A 3 -11.80 -10.86 -10.90
C ARG A 3 -12.72 -9.71 -11.29
N GLY A 4 -12.35 -8.48 -10.97
CA GLY A 4 -13.08 -7.28 -11.41
C GLY A 4 -13.32 -7.23 -12.92
N LYS A 5 -12.34 -7.66 -13.72
CA LYS A 5 -12.47 -7.76 -15.18
C LYS A 5 -13.38 -8.91 -15.63
N LEU A 6 -13.23 -10.10 -15.02
CA LEU A 6 -14.04 -11.27 -15.39
C LEU A 6 -15.52 -11.10 -15.02
N ASP A 7 -15.77 -10.47 -13.87
CA ASP A 7 -17.12 -10.36 -13.31
C ASP A 7 -17.82 -9.06 -13.75
N ASN A 8 -17.19 -8.25 -14.61
CA ASN A 8 -17.64 -6.91 -14.99
C ASN A 8 -17.96 -6.01 -13.79
N THR A 9 -17.13 -6.07 -12.74
CA THR A 9 -17.26 -5.27 -11.52
C THR A 9 -16.15 -4.21 -11.46
N PRO A 10 -16.31 -3.05 -12.14
CA PRO A 10 -15.26 -2.04 -12.24
C PRO A 10 -14.84 -1.46 -10.88
N ALA A 11 -15.74 -1.45 -9.89
CA ALA A 11 -15.41 -1.03 -8.52
C ALA A 11 -14.33 -1.92 -7.87
N VAL A 12 -14.34 -3.22 -8.12
CA VAL A 12 -13.33 -4.16 -7.61
C VAL A 12 -11.96 -3.92 -8.26
N SER A 13 -11.96 -3.61 -9.57
CA SER A 13 -10.72 -3.23 -10.27
C SER A 13 -10.18 -1.90 -9.75
N ARG A 14 -11.05 -0.89 -9.57
CA ARG A 14 -10.67 0.42 -9.04
C ARG A 14 -10.08 0.31 -7.63
N PHE A 15 -10.71 -0.45 -6.74
CA PHE A 15 -10.18 -0.73 -5.40
C PHE A 15 -8.76 -1.32 -5.46
N ALA A 16 -8.56 -2.35 -6.29
CA ALA A 16 -7.25 -2.98 -6.42
C ALA A 16 -6.17 -2.04 -6.99
N GLU A 17 -6.53 -1.21 -7.98
CA GLU A 17 -5.63 -0.19 -8.54
C GLU A 17 -5.26 0.87 -7.50
N THR A 18 -6.24 1.34 -6.74
CA THR A 18 -6.01 2.29 -5.65
C THR A 18 -5.09 1.71 -4.58
N LEU A 19 -5.35 0.49 -4.12
CA LEU A 19 -4.54 -0.17 -3.10
C LEU A 19 -3.08 -0.35 -3.56
N GLU A 20 -2.85 -0.81 -4.80
CA GLU A 20 -1.50 -0.95 -5.35
C GLU A 20 -0.75 0.40 -5.38
N ARG A 21 -1.43 1.48 -5.80
CA ARG A 21 -0.84 2.82 -5.80
C ARG A 21 -0.49 3.28 -4.38
N ILE A 22 -1.37 3.06 -3.42
CA ILE A 22 -1.15 3.45 -2.02
C ILE A 22 0.05 2.71 -1.43
N CYS A 23 0.22 1.42 -1.73
CA CYS A 23 1.41 0.68 -1.28
C CYS A 23 2.70 1.33 -1.77
N VAL A 24 2.75 1.72 -3.05
CA VAL A 24 3.92 2.40 -3.63
C VAL A 24 4.14 3.76 -2.97
N GLN A 25 3.11 4.59 -2.88
CA GLN A 25 3.20 5.92 -2.27
C GLN A 25 3.62 5.87 -0.80
N THR A 26 3.16 4.85 -0.05
CA THR A 26 3.54 4.66 1.35
C THR A 26 5.03 4.37 1.48
N VAL A 27 5.57 3.47 0.66
CA VAL A 27 7.02 3.19 0.62
C VAL A 27 7.82 4.42 0.17
N GLU A 28 7.39 5.10 -0.88
CA GLU A 28 8.04 6.33 -1.38
C GLU A 28 8.04 7.47 -0.34
N SER A 29 7.05 7.49 0.57
CA SER A 29 7.00 8.44 1.69
C SER A 29 7.95 8.09 2.84
N GLY A 30 8.71 7.00 2.73
CA GLY A 30 9.63 6.52 3.76
C GLY A 30 9.02 5.55 4.77
N LYS A 31 7.71 5.27 4.68
CA LYS A 31 7.02 4.28 5.50
C LYS A 31 7.13 2.90 4.84
N MET A 32 8.06 2.07 5.31
CA MET A 32 8.32 0.75 4.72
C MET A 32 8.69 -0.28 5.79
N THR A 33 8.60 -1.56 5.45
CA THR A 33 9.03 -2.66 6.30
C THR A 33 10.55 -2.81 6.32
N LYS A 34 11.05 -3.56 7.31
CA LYS A 34 12.49 -3.69 7.61
C LYS A 34 13.31 -4.19 6.43
N ASP A 35 12.78 -5.12 5.66
CA ASP A 35 13.43 -5.68 4.47
C ASP A 35 13.73 -4.61 3.42
N LEU A 36 12.78 -3.71 3.13
CA LEU A 36 12.98 -2.61 2.20
C LEU A 36 13.91 -1.54 2.78
N ALA A 37 13.77 -1.21 4.06
CA ALA A 37 14.61 -0.22 4.72
C ALA A 37 16.10 -0.61 4.67
N LEU A 38 16.41 -1.90 4.86
CA LEU A 38 17.78 -2.41 4.75
C LEU A 38 18.39 -2.26 3.35
N LEU A 39 17.57 -2.21 2.29
CA LEU A 39 18.04 -1.94 0.93
C LEU A 39 18.37 -0.47 0.70
N VAL A 40 17.74 0.44 1.46
CA VAL A 40 18.00 1.88 1.41
C VAL A 40 19.25 2.24 2.21
N GLY A 41 19.38 1.72 3.43
CA GLY A 41 20.55 1.95 4.27
C GLY A 41 20.37 1.48 5.72
N PRO A 42 21.47 1.31 6.48
CA PRO A 42 21.44 0.76 7.84
C PRO A 42 20.71 1.65 8.85
N ASP A 43 20.63 2.96 8.60
CA ASP A 43 20.00 3.94 9.49
C ASP A 43 18.55 4.27 9.08
N GLN A 44 18.02 3.64 8.02
CA GLN A 44 16.66 3.88 7.56
C GLN A 44 15.65 3.33 8.59
N ALA A 45 14.77 4.21 9.07
CA ALA A 45 13.67 3.80 9.93
C ALA A 45 12.71 2.86 9.18
N HIS A 46 12.12 1.91 9.90
CA HIS A 46 11.16 0.96 9.37
C HIS A 46 9.95 0.83 10.29
N LEU A 47 8.87 0.32 9.72
CA LEU A 47 7.66 -0.06 10.42
C LEU A 47 7.64 -1.57 10.66
N THR A 48 6.94 -1.97 11.72
CA THR A 48 6.44 -3.33 11.88
C THR A 48 5.40 -3.66 10.82
N THR A 49 5.04 -4.94 10.69
CA THR A 49 4.01 -5.38 9.74
C THR A 49 2.68 -4.71 10.02
N GLU A 50 2.29 -4.65 11.29
CA GLU A 50 1.03 -4.06 11.75
C GLU A 50 0.99 -2.55 11.49
N GLU A 51 2.05 -1.81 11.84
CA GLU A 51 2.14 -0.36 11.57
C GLU A 51 2.14 -0.05 10.07
N PHE A 52 2.76 -0.89 9.24
CA PHE A 52 2.70 -0.72 7.80
C PHE A 52 1.28 -0.93 7.27
N LEU A 53 0.58 -1.97 7.73
CA LEU A 53 -0.82 -2.22 7.36
C LEU A 53 -1.75 -1.09 7.83
N GLU A 54 -1.52 -0.53 9.02
CA GLU A 54 -2.29 0.62 9.54
C GLU A 54 -2.06 1.86 8.67
N ALA A 55 -0.82 2.14 8.27
CA ALA A 55 -0.54 3.23 7.33
C ALA A 55 -1.22 3.04 5.96
N LEU A 56 -1.32 1.79 5.47
CA LEU A 56 -2.06 1.50 4.24
C LEU A 56 -3.56 1.71 4.42
N ASP A 57 -4.13 1.28 5.55
CA ASP A 57 -5.56 1.43 5.86
C ASP A 57 -5.96 2.90 5.98
N GLU A 58 -5.18 3.71 6.72
CA GLU A 58 -5.37 5.17 6.82
C GLU A 58 -5.39 5.85 5.44
N ASN A 59 -4.39 5.54 4.61
CA ASN A 59 -4.27 6.11 3.27
C ASN A 59 -5.42 5.64 2.35
N LEU A 60 -5.86 4.38 2.48
CA LEU A 60 -6.95 3.82 1.70
C LEU A 60 -8.29 4.43 2.08
N ALA A 61 -8.54 4.62 3.38
CA ALA A 61 -9.72 5.30 3.90
C ALA A 61 -9.76 6.77 3.44
N ALA A 62 -8.62 7.46 3.42
CA ALA A 62 -8.56 8.85 2.96
C ALA A 62 -8.85 9.01 1.44
N GLU A 63 -8.51 8.00 0.63
CA GLU A 63 -8.67 8.05 -0.83
C GLU A 63 -10.05 7.53 -1.30
N LEU A 64 -10.64 6.58 -0.58
CA LEU A 64 -11.93 5.95 -0.93
C LEU A 64 -13.12 6.41 -0.09
N GLY A 65 -12.86 7.14 1.01
CA GLY A 65 -13.87 7.70 1.92
C GLY A 65 -14.66 8.87 1.36
#